data_AF-A0AAV1YZ08-F1
#
_entry.id   AF-A0AAV1YZ08-F1
#
_cell.length_a   1.000
_cell.length_b   1.000
_cell.length_c   1.000
_cell.angle_alpha   90.00
_cell.angle_beta   90.00
_cell.angle_gamma   90.00
#
_symmetry.space_group_name_H-M   'P 1'
#
loop_
_entity.id
_entity.type
_entity.pdbx_description
1 polymer ?
#
loop_
_entity_poly.entity_id
_entity_poly.type
_entity_poly.pdbx_seq_one_letter_code
_entity_poly.pdbx_strand_id
1 'polypeptide(L)' 'MFEEQAKPLFPSDQPYGCPLQAGHYGGENMQIPIPDMGSIARLIVSGKYRTELELVVDRTVVACYKVWAEMR' A
#
# COMPACT_ATOMS: atom_id res chain seq x y z
N MET A 1 8.76 10.24 -1.79
CA MET A 1 8.12 9.07 -2.44
C MET A 1 7.13 8.35 -1.52
N PHE A 2 7.55 7.65 -0.45
CA PHE A 2 6.59 6.94 0.43
C PHE A 2 5.77 7.89 1.32
N GLU A 3 6.40 8.90 1.92
CA GLU A 3 5.69 9.89 2.76
C GLU A 3 4.61 10.66 1.97
N GLU A 4 4.90 11.05 0.73
CA GLU A 4 3.94 11.77 -0.13
C GLU A 4 2.72 10.92 -0.51
N GLN A 5 2.86 9.59 -0.52
CA GLN A 5 1.77 8.65 -0.80
C GLN A 5 1.00 8.25 0.46
N ALA A 6 1.69 8.14 1.60
CA ALA A 6 1.11 7.68 2.86
C ALA A 6 0.47 8.81 3.66
N LYS A 7 1.06 10.00 3.67
CA LYS A 7 0.56 11.15 4.45
C LYS A 7 -0.87 11.59 4.10
N PRO A 8 -1.30 11.58 2.83
CA PRO A 8 -2.69 11.88 2.47
C PRO A 8 -3.72 10.90 3.04
N LEU A 9 -3.30 9.71 3.49
CA LEU A 9 -4.18 8.72 4.12
C LEU A 9 -4.41 8.97 5.61
N PHE A 10 -3.65 9.88 6.22
CA PHE A 10 -3.78 10.21 7.63
C PHE A 10 -4.95 11.18 7.85
N PRO A 11 -5.69 11.04 8.96
CA PRO A 11 -6.61 12.06 9.44
C PRO A 11 -5.92 13.42 9.53
N SER A 12 -6.60 14.49 9.12
CA SER A 12 -6.04 15.85 9.12
C SER A 12 -5.72 16.39 10.51
N ASP A 13 -6.32 15.80 11.55
CA ASP A 13 -6.16 16.13 12.96
C ASP A 13 -5.07 15.31 13.66
N GLN A 14 -4.37 14.43 12.96
CA GLN A 14 -3.32 13.58 13.53
C GLN A 14 -1.94 13.83 12.89
N PRO A 15 -0.85 13.79 13.70
CA PRO A 15 0.49 13.87 13.15
C PRO A 15 0.79 12.65 12.28
N TYR A 16 1.46 12.90 11.15
CA TYR A 16 1.98 11.83 10.31
C TYR A 16 3.10 11.07 11.03
N GLY A 17 3.05 9.74 10.98
CA GLY A 17 4.06 8.85 11.55
C GLY A 17 3.54 7.97 12.69
N CYS A 18 4.46 7.22 13.31
CA CYS A 18 4.16 6.37 14.45
C CYS A 18 4.37 7.13 15.78
N PRO A 19 3.65 6.77 16.86
CA PRO A 19 2.62 5.73 16.93
C PRO A 19 1.31 6.16 16.27
N LEU A 20 0.65 5.23 15.58
CA LEU A 20 -0.69 5.44 15.02
C LEU A 20 -1.72 5.47 16.14
N GLN A 21 -2.65 6.42 16.07
CA GLN A 21 -3.80 6.47 16.97
C GLN A 21 -4.93 5.60 16.43
N ALA A 22 -5.88 5.22 17.28
CA ALA A 22 -7.08 4.54 16.78
C ALA A 22 -7.91 5.52 15.94
N GLY A 23 -8.32 5.10 14.74
CA GLY A 23 -9.06 5.98 13.83
C GLY A 23 -9.26 5.35 12.45
N HIS A 24 -9.90 6.12 11.56
CA HIS A 24 -10.07 5.74 10.17
C HIS A 24 -8.96 6.36 9.33
N TYR A 25 -8.13 5.51 8.75
CA TYR A 25 -7.09 5.88 7.80
C TYR A 25 -7.53 5.42 6.42
N GLY A 26 -7.48 6.29 5.42
CA GLY A 26 -8.03 5.96 4.12
C GLY A 26 -8.28 7.18 3.24
N GLY A 27 -8.47 6.92 1.96
CA GLY A 27 -8.90 7.91 0.98
C GLY A 27 -9.73 7.24 -0.10
N GLU A 28 -10.72 7.94 -0.63
CA GLU A 28 -11.54 7.44 -1.73
C GLU A 28 -10.82 7.63 -3.07
N ASN A 29 -10.88 6.64 -3.96
CA ASN A 29 -10.38 6.72 -5.34
C ASN A 29 -8.92 7.18 -5.46
N MET A 30 -8.05 6.72 -4.55
CA MET A 30 -6.63 7.07 -4.60
C MET A 30 -5.97 6.57 -5.88
N GLN A 31 -5.32 7.48 -6.61
CA GLN A 31 -4.44 7.11 -7.71
C GLN A 31 -3.10 6.65 -7.14
N ILE A 32 -2.84 5.34 -7.21
CA ILE A 32 -1.53 4.78 -6.88
C ILE A 32 -0.69 4.80 -8.16
N PRO A 33 0.34 5.65 -8.28
CA PRO A 33 1.18 5.66 -9.47
C PRO A 33 1.95 4.34 -9.54
N ILE A 34 1.69 3.56 -10.58
CA ILE A 34 2.50 2.39 -10.91
C ILE A 34 3.78 2.90 -11.58
N PRO A 35 4.98 2.61 -11.04
CA PRO A 35 6.24 3.05 -11.64
C PRO A 35 6.34 2.58 -13.09
N ASP A 36 6.87 3.43 -13.98
CA ASP A 36 7.16 2.98 -15.34
C ASP A 36 8.34 2.01 -15.33
N MET A 37 8.04 0.72 -15.51
CA MET A 37 9.05 -0.34 -15.52
C MET A 37 9.76 -0.46 -16.89
N GLY A 38 9.35 0.31 -17.90
CA GLY A 38 9.83 0.17 -19.27
C GLY A 38 9.19 -1.02 -20.01
N SER A 39 9.29 -1.02 -21.34
CA SER A 39 8.57 -1.97 -22.21
C SER A 39 8.95 -3.44 -22.00
N ILE A 40 10.22 -3.73 -21.75
CA ILE A 40 10.70 -5.11 -21.53
C ILE A 40 10.23 -5.65 -20.18
N ALA A 41 10.35 -4.85 -19.11
CA ALA A 41 9.93 -5.31 -17.79
C ALA A 41 8.42 -5.49 -17.70
N ARG A 42 7.61 -4.67 -18.40
CA ARG A 42 6.14 -4.85 -18.50
C ARG A 42 5.76 -6.22 -19.07
N LEU A 43 6.48 -6.71 -20.08
CA LEU A 43 6.24 -8.05 -20.62
C LEU A 43 6.57 -9.14 -19.60
N ILE A 44 7.70 -9.01 -18.90
CA ILE A 44 8.16 -9.97 -17.89
C ILE A 44 7.21 -10.03 -16.68
N VAL A 45 6.64 -8.88 -16.28
CA VAL A 45 5.74 -8.76 -15.13
C VAL A 45 4.25 -8.83 -15.51
N SER A 46 3.94 -9.20 -16.75
CA SER A 46 2.55 -9.44 -17.15
C SER A 46 2.06 -10.76 -16.58
N GLY A 47 0.84 -10.79 -16.04
CA GLY A 47 0.24 -12.00 -15.49
C GLY A 47 -0.60 -11.79 -14.24
N LYS A 48 -0.94 -12.91 -13.61
CA LYS A 48 -1.79 -12.97 -12.40
C LYS A 48 -0.92 -13.14 -11.16
N TYR A 49 -1.13 -12.28 -10.18
CA TYR A 49 -0.39 -12.22 -8.93
C TYR A 49 -1.31 -12.50 -7.74
N ARG A 50 -0.77 -13.26 -6.79
CA ARG A 50 -1.32 -13.38 -5.43
C ARG A 50 -0.26 -12.87 -4.47
N THR A 51 -0.58 -11.82 -3.75
CA THR A 51 0.29 -11.21 -2.74
C THR A 51 -0.31 -11.42 -1.36
N GLU A 52 0.49 -11.90 -0.42
CA GLU A 52 0.12 -12.00 1.00
C GLU A 52 0.99 -11.02 1.78
N LEU A 53 0.35 -10.15 2.58
CA LEU A 53 1.02 -9.15 3.40
C LEU A 53 0.59 -9.31 4.86
N GLU A 54 1.56 -9.29 5.76
CA GLU A 54 1.32 -9.29 7.21
C GLU A 54 1.81 -7.96 7.79
N LEU A 55 0.94 -7.29 8.55
CA LEU A 55 1.32 -6.16 9.37
C LEU A 55 1.74 -6.68 10.75
N VAL A 56 3.01 -6.51 11.08
CA VAL A 56 3.60 -7.00 12.33
C VAL A 56 4.00 -5.81 13.20
N VAL A 57 3.46 -5.75 14.42
CA VAL A 57 3.81 -4.76 15.45
C VAL A 57 4.31 -5.53 16.66
N ASP A 58 5.51 -5.22 17.15
CA ASP A 58 6.13 -5.89 18.31
C ASP A 58 6.09 -7.42 18.24
N ARG A 59 6.48 -7.97 17.07
CA ARG A 59 6.47 -9.42 16.76
C ARG A 59 5.08 -10.08 16.78
N THR A 60 4.02 -9.29 16.86
CA THR A 60 2.63 -9.75 16.80
C THR A 60 2.03 -9.37 15.46
N VAL A 61 1.42 -10.34 14.77
CA VAL A 61 0.66 -10.09 13.55
C VAL A 61 -0.66 -9.43 13.93
N VAL A 62 -0.87 -8.19 13.52
CA VAL A 62 -2.07 -7.41 13.85
C VAL A 62 -3.05 -7.32 12.68
N ALA A 63 -2.59 -7.55 11.45
CA ALA A 63 -3.45 -7.67 10.27
C ALA A 63 -2.79 -8.53 9.19
N CYS A 64 -3.61 -9.25 8.41
CA CYS A 64 -3.18 -10.02 7.24
C CYS A 64 -4.03 -9.63 6.03
N TYR A 65 -3.38 -9.36 4.90
CA TYR A 65 -4.01 -9.00 3.64
C TYR A 65 -3.66 -10.03 2.57
N LYS A 66 -4.66 -10.41 1.78
CA LYS A 66 -4.48 -11.22 0.58
C LYS A 66 -5.01 -10.43 -0.60
N VAL A 67 -4.14 -10.16 -1.56
CA VAL A 67 -4.42 -9.34 -2.74
C VAL A 67 -4.24 -10.20 -3.97
N TRP A 68 -5.27 -10.23 -4.82
CA TRP A 68 -5.20 -10.85 -6.14
C TRP A 68 -5.24 -9.73 -7.19
N ALA A 69 -4.24 -9.68 -8.05
CA ALA A 69 -4.10 -8.66 -9.07
C ALA A 69 -3.72 -9.27 -10.42
N GLU A 70 -4.14 -8.63 -11.51
CA GLU A 70 -3.73 -8.99 -12.88
C GLU A 70 -3.04 -7.77 -13.50
N MET A 71 -1.80 -7.94 -13.93
CA MET A 71 -1.04 -6.93 -14.67
C MET A 71 -1.06 -7.27 -16.16
N ARG A 72 -1.39 -6.28 -16.98
CA ARG A 72 -1.48 -6.37 -18.45
C ARG A 72 -0.53 -5.39 -19.11
#